data_AF-A0AAD8ZZS1-F1
#
_entry.id   AF-A0AAD8ZZS1-F1
#
_cell.length_a   1.000
_cell.length_b   1.000
_cell.length_c   1.000
_cell.angle_alpha   90.00
_cell.angle_beta   90.00
_cell.angle_gamma   90.00
#
_symmetry.space_group_name_H-M   'P 1'
#
loop_
_entity.id
_entity.type
_entity.pdbx_description
1 polymer ?
#
loop_
_entity_poly.entity_id
_entity_poly.type
_entity_poly.pdbx_seq_one_letter_code
_entity_poly.pdbx_strand_id
1 'polypeptide(L)'
;VSKAICKTVCTSDGLERPTRLRASAIRQPTSLRNEKAYDIYVFVRETLGPQVRDALKGIDHVQTGLALLPSSANGAKVPLDNREQIAALLQAPAVKQRNTRVRDYIANVPYTRHCLLTNIVLEITTEELLEEIQTMSKLKSEKAYFSKKDEIERLGTVTAWFKPEAARQLPRRLRLMGASIDILLTQEPSIRSEERRLTRSHPGFEIFIPVNNWVENRPRVITYLRRGIGLRGVQSRPLLSPSTDLLFLRLLSGEREVLSIVNVYNAPRGAMLPGQAVRDLVASWLPQARDRVLVAEDFNLSHWTWQPEAASPLDADDLVERADAASFVLLSPVGEATHKDGNTLDLWRLATFMGRPPA
;
A
#
# COMPACT_ATOMS: atom_id res chain seq x y z
N VAL A 1 36.74 36.00 -24.86
CA VAL A 1 37.85 35.06 -25.16
C VAL A 1 37.99 34.09 -23.99
N SER A 2 37.43 32.88 -24.10
CA SER A 2 37.47 31.86 -23.04
C SER A 2 38.58 30.85 -23.37
N LYS A 3 39.66 30.82 -22.58
CA LYS A 3 40.72 29.81 -22.68
C LYS A 3 40.20 28.47 -22.13
N ALA A 4 40.28 27.41 -22.93
CA ALA A 4 40.07 26.05 -22.48
C ALA A 4 41.29 25.59 -21.67
N ILE A 5 41.08 25.07 -20.46
CA ILE A 5 42.10 24.34 -19.71
C ILE A 5 41.59 22.91 -19.57
N CYS A 6 42.17 22.00 -20.35
CA CYS A 6 42.00 20.57 -20.12
C CYS A 6 43.06 20.16 -19.09
N LYS A 7 42.64 19.82 -17.85
CA LYS A 7 43.54 19.21 -16.87
C LYS A 7 43.17 17.73 -16.74
N THR A 8 44.05 16.88 -17.26
CA THR A 8 44.11 15.46 -16.88
C THR A 8 44.78 15.41 -15.52
N VAL A 9 44.07 14.99 -14.47
CA VAL A 9 44.69 14.70 -13.18
C VAL A 9 45.14 13.25 -13.22
N CYS A 10 46.44 13.02 -13.44
CA CYS A 10 47.06 11.74 -13.12
C CYS A 10 47.42 11.78 -11.63
N THR A 11 46.84 10.90 -10.83
CA THR A 11 47.31 10.63 -9.46
C THR A 11 48.37 9.53 -9.51
N SER A 12 49.39 9.64 -8.66
CA SER A 12 50.58 8.79 -8.59
C SER A 12 50.34 7.34 -8.13
N ASP A 13 49.09 6.94 -7.89
CA ASP A 13 48.75 5.61 -7.39
C ASP A 13 47.87 4.91 -8.42
N GLY A 14 48.41 3.87 -9.06
CA GLY A 14 47.84 3.13 -10.19
C GLY A 14 46.55 2.34 -9.93
N LEU A 15 45.53 2.96 -9.32
CA LEU A 15 44.15 2.46 -9.28
C LEU A 15 43.27 3.29 -10.22
N GLU A 16 42.76 2.65 -11.29
CA GLU A 16 41.79 3.25 -12.20
C GLU A 16 40.47 3.55 -11.47
N ARG A 17 40.22 4.84 -11.17
CA ARG A 17 38.87 5.37 -10.92
C ARG A 17 38.35 6.03 -12.20
N PRO A 18 37.04 6.00 -12.47
CA PRO A 18 36.47 6.56 -13.70
C PRO A 18 36.79 8.05 -13.81
N THR A 19 37.57 8.38 -14.83
CA THR A 19 38.09 9.69 -15.18
C THR A 19 36.95 10.73 -15.24
N ARG A 20 36.88 11.65 -14.27
CA ARG A 20 35.99 12.81 -14.35
C ARG A 20 36.56 13.82 -15.36
N LEU A 21 36.19 13.67 -16.62
CA LEU A 21 36.44 14.66 -17.67
C LEU A 21 35.64 15.93 -17.36
N ARG A 22 36.31 16.98 -16.90
CA ARG A 22 35.74 18.33 -16.74
C ARG A 22 35.78 19.04 -18.09
N ALA A 23 34.75 18.87 -18.91
CA ALA A 23 34.63 19.56 -20.18
C ALA A 23 33.88 20.89 -19.99
N SER A 24 34.53 21.98 -20.40
CA SER A 24 34.01 23.36 -20.55
C SER A 24 33.34 23.99 -19.30
N ALA A 25 33.95 25.05 -18.77
CA ALA A 25 33.30 25.96 -17.83
C ALA A 25 32.62 27.10 -18.61
N ILE A 26 31.29 27.20 -18.53
CA ILE A 26 30.54 28.35 -19.07
C ILE A 26 30.45 29.41 -17.97
N ARG A 27 30.96 30.62 -18.23
CA ARG A 27 30.82 31.78 -17.33
C ARG A 27 29.34 32.22 -17.34
N GLN A 28 28.71 32.24 -16.16
CA GLN A 28 27.27 32.43 -16.01
C GLN A 28 26.86 33.91 -15.81
N PRO A 29 25.64 34.31 -16.23
CA PRO A 29 24.85 35.36 -15.59
C PRO A 29 24.25 34.88 -14.24
N THR A 30 23.92 35.81 -13.35
CA THR A 30 23.53 35.57 -11.95
C THR A 30 22.27 34.70 -11.73
N SER A 31 21.37 34.60 -12.72
CA SER A 31 20.10 33.87 -12.60
C SER A 31 20.25 32.33 -12.52
N LEU A 32 21.16 31.74 -13.29
CA LEU A 32 21.34 30.29 -13.37
C LEU A 32 22.12 29.67 -12.19
N ARG A 33 22.76 30.48 -11.34
CA ARG A 33 23.46 29.99 -10.13
C ARG A 33 22.51 29.44 -9.08
N ASN A 34 21.27 29.92 -9.07
CA ASN A 34 20.27 29.54 -8.07
C ASN A 34 19.44 28.33 -8.51
N GLU A 35 19.58 27.88 -9.77
CA GLU A 35 18.85 26.74 -10.32
C GLU A 35 19.56 25.42 -10.01
N LYS A 36 18.81 24.33 -9.82
CA LYS A 36 19.40 23.01 -9.53
C LYS A 36 20.10 22.47 -10.78
N ALA A 37 21.32 21.95 -10.61
CA ALA A 37 22.12 21.43 -11.73
C ALA A 37 21.41 20.32 -12.54
N TYR A 38 20.58 19.50 -11.87
CA TYR A 38 19.76 18.49 -12.52
C TYR A 38 18.70 19.08 -13.46
N ASP A 39 18.06 20.18 -13.08
CA ASP A 39 17.01 20.80 -13.89
C ASP A 39 17.62 21.45 -15.15
N ILE A 40 18.80 22.05 -15.01
CA ILE A 40 19.61 22.55 -16.14
C ILE A 40 20.03 21.38 -17.04
N TYR A 41 20.47 20.25 -16.47
CA TYR A 41 20.84 19.05 -17.21
C TYR A 41 19.69 18.50 -18.06
N VAL A 42 18.49 18.38 -17.49
CA VAL A 42 17.29 17.93 -18.22
C VAL A 42 16.93 18.92 -19.33
N PHE A 43 16.95 20.22 -19.05
CA PHE A 43 16.64 21.25 -20.04
C PHE A 43 17.58 21.21 -21.25
N VAL A 44 18.89 21.10 -21.02
CA VAL A 44 19.89 20.97 -22.08
C VAL A 44 19.69 19.68 -22.88
N ARG A 45 19.42 18.54 -22.22
CA ARG A 45 19.16 17.25 -22.89
C ARG A 45 17.91 17.23 -23.76
N GLU A 46 16.87 17.94 -23.37
CA GLU A 46 15.59 17.91 -24.08
C GLU A 46 15.48 18.97 -25.18
N THR A 47 16.23 20.07 -25.06
CA THR A 47 16.20 21.15 -26.05
C THR A 47 17.18 20.93 -27.20
N LEU A 48 18.27 20.20 -26.95
CA LEU A 48 19.27 19.88 -27.95
C LEU A 48 19.00 18.51 -28.58
N GLY A 49 19.51 18.34 -29.81
CA GLY A 49 19.28 17.13 -30.60
C GLY A 49 19.81 15.84 -29.94
N PRO A 50 19.43 14.66 -30.48
CA PRO A 50 19.75 13.35 -29.90
C PRO A 50 21.24 13.14 -29.60
N GLN A 51 22.12 13.72 -30.43
CA GLN A 51 23.57 13.61 -30.28
C GLN A 51 24.07 14.18 -28.94
N VAL A 52 23.59 15.37 -28.54
CA VAL A 52 23.99 15.99 -27.26
C VAL A 52 23.34 15.26 -26.08
N ARG A 53 22.10 14.80 -26.28
CA ARG A 53 21.33 14.08 -25.27
C ARG A 53 22.03 12.80 -24.81
N ASP A 54 22.61 12.06 -25.75
CA ASP A 54 23.23 10.76 -25.48
C ASP A 54 24.70 10.93 -25.04
N ALA A 55 25.34 12.03 -25.45
CA ALA A 55 26.71 12.37 -25.08
C ALA A 55 26.86 13.00 -23.68
N LEU A 56 25.78 13.48 -23.05
CA LEU A 56 25.82 14.15 -21.74
C LEU A 56 25.25 13.25 -20.62
N LYS A 57 26.06 13.01 -19.59
CA LYS A 57 25.72 12.22 -18.40
C LYS A 57 25.18 13.06 -17.25
N GLY A 58 25.57 14.33 -17.18
CA GLY A 58 25.16 15.24 -16.11
C GLY A 58 25.68 16.66 -16.29
N ILE A 59 25.24 17.54 -15.38
CA ILE A 59 25.77 18.90 -15.20
C ILE A 59 25.99 19.09 -13.70
N ASP A 60 27.09 19.74 -13.34
CA ASP A 60 27.42 20.12 -11.97
C ASP A 60 27.69 21.62 -11.85
N HIS A 61 27.42 22.16 -10.67
CA HIS A 61 27.90 23.50 -10.30
C HIS A 61 29.37 23.43 -9.89
N VAL A 62 30.16 24.36 -10.41
CA VAL A 62 31.56 24.58 -10.02
C VAL A 62 31.76 26.04 -9.65
N GLN A 63 32.83 26.34 -8.91
CA GLN A 63 33.12 27.70 -8.43
C GLN A 63 33.11 28.77 -9.53
N THR A 64 33.45 28.39 -10.77
CA THR A 64 33.52 29.28 -11.94
C THR A 64 32.29 29.25 -12.85
N GLY A 65 31.28 28.41 -12.59
CA GLY A 65 30.10 28.26 -13.46
C GLY A 65 29.52 26.84 -13.47
N LEU A 66 29.12 26.35 -14.64
CA LEU A 66 28.63 24.97 -14.82
C LEU A 66 29.70 24.10 -15.47
N ALA A 67 29.82 22.86 -15.02
CA ALA A 67 30.61 21.81 -15.64
C ALA A 67 29.68 20.82 -16.36
N LEU A 68 29.94 20.56 -17.63
CA LEU A 68 29.25 19.52 -18.40
C LEU A 68 29.99 18.20 -18.19
N LEU A 69 29.24 17.15 -17.83
CA LEU A 69 29.79 15.81 -17.60
C LEU A 69 29.44 14.94 -18.80
N PRO A 70 30.39 14.67 -19.72
CA PRO A 70 30.14 13.80 -20.86
C PRO A 70 30.04 12.33 -20.42
N SER A 71 29.30 11.54 -21.20
CA SER A 71 29.09 10.11 -21.01
C SER A 71 30.35 9.28 -21.30
N SER A 72 31.25 9.79 -22.14
CA SER A 72 32.53 9.15 -22.51
C SER A 72 33.56 10.18 -23.00
N ALA A 73 34.81 9.76 -23.19
CA ALA A 73 35.86 10.62 -23.75
C ALA A 73 35.53 11.11 -25.18
N ASN A 74 34.96 10.23 -26.03
CA ASN A 74 34.50 10.61 -27.36
C ASN A 74 33.24 11.50 -27.29
N GLY A 75 32.37 11.25 -26.31
CA GLY A 75 31.19 12.07 -26.03
C GLY A 75 31.53 13.50 -25.60
N ALA A 76 32.76 13.77 -25.12
CA ALA A 76 33.20 15.12 -24.75
C ALA A 76 33.32 16.07 -25.94
N LYS A 77 33.51 15.55 -27.17
CA LYS A 77 33.57 16.36 -28.40
C LYS A 77 32.23 16.99 -28.72
N VAL A 78 31.13 16.27 -28.48
CA VAL A 78 29.78 16.71 -28.85
C VAL A 78 29.36 18.01 -28.12
N PRO A 79 29.52 18.16 -26.79
CA PRO A 79 29.27 19.45 -26.13
C PRO A 79 30.23 20.57 -26.55
N LEU A 80 31.47 20.25 -26.96
CA LEU A 80 32.44 21.24 -27.43
C LEU A 80 32.05 21.79 -28.81
N ASP A 81 31.62 20.92 -29.71
CA ASP A 81 31.17 21.29 -31.06
C ASP A 81 29.85 22.08 -31.01
N ASN A 82 29.02 21.84 -29.99
CA ASN A 82 27.75 22.54 -29.76
C ASN A 82 27.85 23.68 -28.72
N ARG A 83 29.06 24.11 -28.35
CA ARG A 83 29.28 25.05 -27.23
C ARG A 83 28.51 26.37 -27.36
N GLU A 84 28.34 26.88 -28.57
CA GLU A 84 27.68 28.16 -28.83
C GLU A 84 26.16 28.04 -28.71
N GLN A 85 25.60 26.93 -29.17
CA GLN A 85 24.17 26.61 -28.99
C GLN A 85 23.84 26.38 -27.52
N ILE A 86 24.70 25.66 -26.79
CA ILE A 86 24.55 25.44 -25.35
C ILE A 86 24.66 26.77 -24.60
N ALA A 87 25.63 27.62 -24.94
CA ALA A 87 25.78 28.93 -24.31
C ALA A 87 24.58 29.85 -24.60
N ALA A 88 24.07 29.87 -25.84
CA ALA A 88 22.89 30.64 -26.21
C ALA A 88 21.63 30.13 -25.49
N LEU A 89 21.46 28.81 -25.39
CA LEU A 89 20.35 28.17 -24.68
C LEU A 89 20.34 28.54 -23.19
N LEU A 90 21.50 28.60 -22.56
CA LEU A 90 21.66 28.96 -21.15
C LEU A 90 21.61 30.48 -20.92
N GLN A 91 21.81 31.30 -21.95
CA GLN A 91 21.69 32.76 -21.87
C GLN A 91 20.30 33.27 -22.28
N ALA A 92 19.45 32.42 -22.87
CA ALA A 92 18.12 32.80 -23.26
C ALA A 92 17.27 33.21 -22.03
N PRO A 93 16.55 34.35 -22.07
CA PRO A 93 15.63 34.78 -21.01
C PRO A 93 14.44 33.82 -20.81
N ALA A 94 14.38 32.74 -21.59
CA ALA A 94 13.34 31.73 -21.63
C ALA A 94 13.71 30.44 -20.88
N VAL A 95 14.53 30.51 -19.82
CA VAL A 95 14.33 29.55 -18.71
C VAL A 95 13.04 29.98 -18.03
N LYS A 96 11.90 29.74 -18.71
CA LYS A 96 10.60 29.65 -18.05
C LYS A 96 10.84 28.69 -16.91
N GLN A 97 10.74 29.17 -15.67
CA GLN A 97 10.71 28.33 -14.48
C GLN A 97 9.85 27.12 -14.83
N ARG A 98 10.49 25.97 -15.05
CA ARG A 98 9.74 24.76 -15.30
C ARG A 98 9.00 24.54 -13.99
N ASN A 99 7.67 24.67 -14.06
CA ASN A 99 6.76 24.44 -12.95
C ASN A 99 7.35 23.33 -12.07
N THR A 100 7.81 23.73 -10.89
CA THR A 100 8.59 22.92 -9.97
C THR A 100 7.71 21.79 -9.48
N ARG A 101 7.64 20.71 -10.25
CA ARG A 101 6.87 19.53 -9.90
C ARG A 101 7.33 19.04 -8.55
N VAL A 102 6.37 18.79 -7.67
CA VAL A 102 6.64 18.22 -6.36
C VAL A 102 6.68 16.72 -6.54
N ARG A 103 7.76 16.11 -6.08
CA ARG A 103 7.93 14.66 -6.08
C ARG A 103 7.62 14.12 -4.70
N ASP A 104 6.85 13.05 -4.65
CA ASP A 104 6.67 12.26 -3.44
C ASP A 104 7.17 10.84 -3.67
N TYR A 105 7.76 10.25 -2.62
CA TYR A 105 8.32 8.91 -2.63
C TYR A 105 7.54 8.04 -1.66
N ILE A 106 6.89 7.03 -2.21
CA ILE A 106 6.00 6.15 -1.47
C ILE A 106 6.67 4.79 -1.40
N ALA A 107 7.13 4.41 -0.21
CA ALA A 107 7.78 3.14 0.02
C ALA A 107 6.77 2.01 0.30
N ASN A 108 7.23 0.77 0.17
CA ASN A 108 6.50 -0.46 0.51
C ASN A 108 5.17 -0.60 -0.23
N VAL A 109 5.16 -0.21 -1.50
CA VAL A 109 3.99 -0.40 -2.36
C VAL A 109 4.14 -1.77 -3.03
N PRO A 110 3.19 -2.71 -2.89
CA PRO A 110 3.21 -3.94 -3.69
C PRO A 110 3.05 -3.63 -5.19
N TYR A 111 3.72 -4.38 -6.06
CA TYR A 111 3.47 -4.30 -7.52
C TYR A 111 2.51 -5.36 -8.04
N THR A 112 1.98 -6.21 -7.16
CA THR A 112 0.94 -7.18 -7.49
C THR A 112 -0.24 -7.07 -6.54
N ARG A 113 -1.44 -7.39 -7.03
CA ARG A 113 -2.65 -7.54 -6.21
C ARG A 113 -3.28 -8.91 -6.46
N HIS A 114 -3.93 -9.45 -5.44
CA HIS A 114 -4.71 -10.66 -5.58
C HIS A 114 -6.11 -10.30 -6.08
N CYS A 115 -6.62 -10.99 -7.10
CA CYS A 115 -8.00 -10.86 -7.53
C CYS A 115 -8.82 -11.96 -6.85
N LEU A 116 -9.62 -11.60 -5.85
CA LEU A 116 -10.46 -12.55 -5.12
C LEU A 116 -11.48 -13.28 -6.01
N LEU A 117 -11.94 -12.65 -7.09
CA LEU A 117 -12.97 -13.23 -7.98
C LEU A 117 -12.42 -14.34 -8.87
N THR A 118 -11.20 -14.16 -9.38
CA THR A 118 -10.57 -15.10 -10.32
C THR A 118 -9.48 -15.94 -9.68
N ASN A 119 -9.13 -15.66 -8.42
CA ASN A 119 -8.05 -16.31 -7.67
C ASN A 119 -6.70 -16.26 -8.40
N ILE A 120 -6.41 -15.13 -9.05
CA ILE A 120 -5.16 -14.89 -9.77
C ILE A 120 -4.45 -13.67 -9.18
N VAL A 121 -3.11 -13.71 -9.24
CA VAL A 121 -2.28 -12.55 -8.94
C VAL A 121 -2.13 -11.71 -10.21
N LEU A 122 -2.46 -10.43 -10.13
CA LEU A 122 -2.35 -9.47 -11.22
C LEU A 122 -1.26 -8.45 -10.90
N GLU A 123 -0.47 -8.06 -11.91
CA GLU A 123 0.41 -6.90 -11.79
C GLU A 123 -0.44 -5.61 -11.70
N ILE A 124 0.02 -4.68 -10.88
CA ILE A 124 -0.62 -3.37 -10.73
C ILE A 124 -0.22 -2.50 -11.90
N THR A 125 -1.21 -2.04 -12.64
CA THR A 125 -1.03 -1.16 -13.81
C THR A 125 -0.69 0.26 -13.39
N THR A 126 -0.16 1.06 -14.32
CA THR A 126 0.15 2.47 -14.05
C THR A 126 -1.13 3.27 -13.79
N GLU A 127 -2.21 2.92 -14.48
CA GLU A 127 -3.53 3.52 -14.36
C GLU A 127 -4.13 3.29 -12.97
N GLU A 128 -4.12 2.04 -12.48
CA GLU A 128 -4.56 1.69 -11.13
C GLU A 128 -3.73 2.41 -10.06
N LEU A 129 -2.42 2.52 -10.29
CA LEU A 129 -1.53 3.23 -9.39
C LEU A 129 -1.89 4.73 -9.31
N LEU A 130 -2.17 5.36 -10.45
CA LEU A 130 -2.59 6.77 -10.52
C LEU A 130 -3.96 6.98 -9.86
N GLU A 131 -4.91 6.10 -10.10
CA GLU A 131 -6.24 6.14 -9.49
C GLU A 131 -6.15 6.01 -7.96
N GLU A 132 -5.30 5.11 -7.48
CA GLU A 132 -5.15 4.94 -6.04
C GLU A 132 -4.42 6.10 -5.39
N ILE A 133 -3.37 6.65 -6.02
CA ILE A 133 -2.73 7.90 -5.57
C ILE A 133 -3.77 9.00 -5.45
N GLN A 134 -4.63 9.16 -6.46
CA GLN A 134 -5.68 10.17 -6.45
C GLN A 134 -6.69 9.92 -5.32
N THR A 135 -7.09 8.68 -5.10
CA THR A 135 -8.03 8.30 -4.03
C THR A 135 -7.44 8.57 -2.64
N MET A 136 -6.18 8.20 -2.45
CA MET A 136 -5.49 8.24 -1.16
C MET A 136 -5.03 9.65 -0.77
N SER A 137 -4.53 10.42 -1.74
CA SER A 137 -4.06 11.79 -1.52
C SER A 137 -5.15 12.84 -1.74
N LYS A 138 -6.27 12.49 -2.40
CA LYS A 138 -7.27 13.42 -2.95
C LYS A 138 -6.71 14.40 -3.98
N LEU A 139 -5.51 14.12 -4.51
CA LEU A 139 -4.79 14.96 -5.44
C LEU A 139 -4.52 14.21 -6.74
N LYS A 140 -4.71 14.87 -7.87
CA LYS A 140 -4.37 14.29 -9.17
C LYS A 140 -2.86 14.35 -9.39
N SER A 141 -2.20 13.19 -9.43
CA SER A 141 -0.82 13.10 -9.90
C SER A 141 -0.77 13.17 -11.42
N GLU A 142 0.24 13.86 -11.97
CA GLU A 142 0.45 13.94 -13.43
C GLU A 142 1.11 12.68 -13.98
N LYS A 143 1.93 12.03 -13.14
CA LYS A 143 2.68 10.83 -13.48
C LYS A 143 2.99 10.06 -12.20
N ALA A 144 3.11 8.74 -12.33
CA ALA A 144 3.69 7.87 -11.33
C ALA A 144 4.66 6.90 -12.02
N TYR A 145 5.73 6.52 -11.31
CA TYR A 145 6.67 5.51 -11.76
C TYR A 145 6.91 4.52 -10.63
N PHE A 146 6.88 3.24 -10.98
CA PHE A 146 7.11 2.16 -10.05
C PHE A 146 8.54 1.61 -10.20
N SER A 147 9.27 1.52 -9.09
CA SER A 147 10.54 0.79 -9.05
C SER A 147 10.36 -0.52 -8.29
N LYS A 148 10.63 -1.65 -8.97
CA LYS A 148 10.70 -2.98 -8.34
C LYS A 148 12.05 -3.05 -7.62
N LYS A 149 12.04 -3.03 -6.29
CA LYS A 149 13.26 -3.06 -5.47
C LYS A 149 13.39 -4.32 -4.64
N ASP A 150 12.26 -4.94 -4.29
CA ASP A 150 12.21 -6.19 -3.54
C ASP A 150 11.39 -7.23 -4.32
N GLU A 151 12.07 -8.22 -4.88
CA GLU A 151 11.43 -9.31 -5.62
C GLU A 151 10.83 -10.38 -4.71
N ILE A 152 11.34 -10.52 -3.48
CA ILE A 152 10.93 -11.54 -2.52
C ILE A 152 9.59 -11.14 -1.89
N GLU A 153 9.51 -9.93 -1.33
CA GLU A 153 8.28 -9.40 -0.73
C GLU A 153 7.32 -8.81 -1.77
N ARG A 154 7.75 -8.75 -3.04
CA ARG A 154 7.04 -8.09 -4.14
C ARG A 154 6.70 -6.62 -3.87
N LEU A 155 7.59 -5.93 -3.17
CA LEU A 155 7.46 -4.53 -2.78
C LEU A 155 8.36 -3.62 -3.62
N GLY A 156 7.93 -2.37 -3.76
CA GLY A 156 8.66 -1.34 -4.50
C GLY A 156 8.49 0.06 -3.96
N THR A 157 9.15 1.00 -4.62
CA THR A 157 8.97 2.44 -4.37
C THR A 157 8.24 3.06 -5.54
N VAL A 158 7.17 3.81 -5.25
CA VAL A 158 6.48 4.64 -6.22
C VAL A 158 6.98 6.07 -6.11
N THR A 159 7.38 6.64 -7.24
CA THR A 159 7.63 8.09 -7.37
C THR A 159 6.44 8.71 -8.06
N ALA A 160 5.77 9.64 -7.38
CA ALA A 160 4.62 10.37 -7.91
C ALA A 160 4.95 11.85 -8.11
N TRP A 161 4.47 12.44 -9.20
CA TRP A 161 4.66 13.85 -9.53
C TRP A 161 3.34 14.61 -9.42
N PHE A 162 3.36 15.70 -8.66
CA PHE A 162 2.22 16.58 -8.44
C PHE A 162 2.55 18.00 -8.88
N LYS A 163 1.49 18.77 -9.11
CA LYS A 163 1.62 20.21 -9.34
C LYS A 163 2.14 20.91 -8.07
N PRO A 164 2.87 22.04 -8.20
CA PRO A 164 3.47 22.73 -7.06
C PRO A 164 2.48 23.07 -5.93
N GLU A 165 1.24 23.39 -6.29
CA GLU A 165 0.19 23.80 -5.35
C GLU A 165 -0.24 22.65 -4.42
N ALA A 166 -0.01 21.40 -4.84
CA ALA A 166 -0.33 20.21 -4.07
C ALA A 166 0.64 19.94 -2.92
N ALA A 167 1.83 20.57 -2.89
CA ALA A 167 2.87 20.29 -1.89
C ALA A 167 2.38 20.42 -0.45
N ARG A 168 1.51 21.41 -0.20
CA ARG A 168 0.95 21.69 1.13
C ARG A 168 -0.18 20.75 1.53
N GLN A 169 -0.76 20.05 0.56
CA GLN A 169 -1.93 19.17 0.74
C GLN A 169 -1.55 17.68 0.76
N LEU A 170 -0.32 17.34 0.36
CA LEU A 170 0.16 15.97 0.42
C LEU A 170 0.16 15.45 1.86
N PRO A 171 -0.37 14.25 2.11
CA PRO A 171 -0.34 13.65 3.43
C PRO A 171 1.11 13.36 3.85
N ARG A 172 1.42 13.51 5.15
CA ARG A 172 2.77 13.23 5.70
C ARG A 172 3.25 11.81 5.43
N ARG A 173 2.33 10.86 5.30
CA ARG A 173 2.58 9.47 4.90
C ARG A 173 1.46 9.04 3.98
N LEU A 174 1.82 8.80 2.73
CA LEU A 174 0.97 8.11 1.77
C LEU A 174 1.29 6.62 1.86
N ARG A 175 0.27 5.78 2.01
CA ARG A 175 0.40 4.32 1.90
C ARG A 175 -0.49 3.88 0.77
N LEU A 176 0.11 3.18 -0.18
CA LEU A 176 -0.61 2.65 -1.33
C LEU A 176 -0.75 1.13 -1.20
N MET A 177 -1.82 0.63 -1.78
CA MET A 177 -2.16 -0.75 -2.05
C MET A 177 -2.23 -1.61 -0.79
N GLY A 178 -2.42 -0.94 0.37
CA GLY A 178 -2.71 -1.51 1.68
C GLY A 178 -2.11 -2.90 1.89
N ALA A 179 -0.81 -3.08 1.69
CA ALA A 179 -0.14 -4.37 1.81
C ALA A 179 -0.97 -5.58 1.30
N SER A 180 -1.49 -5.56 0.06
CA SER A 180 -2.28 -6.68 -0.51
C SER A 180 -3.45 -7.18 0.36
N ILE A 181 -4.00 -6.35 1.25
CA ILE A 181 -5.12 -6.70 2.12
C ILE A 181 -6.40 -6.07 1.55
N ASP A 182 -7.34 -6.94 1.18
CA ASP A 182 -8.65 -6.53 0.68
C ASP A 182 -9.68 -6.38 1.79
N ILE A 183 -9.54 -7.18 2.86
CA ILE A 183 -10.46 -7.21 4.00
C ILE A 183 -9.62 -7.30 5.27
N LEU A 184 -9.88 -6.41 6.21
CA LEU A 184 -9.25 -6.44 7.53
C LEU A 184 -10.34 -6.59 8.58
N LEU A 185 -10.30 -7.70 9.30
CA LEU A 185 -11.11 -7.94 10.48
C LEU A 185 -10.31 -7.44 11.69
N THR A 186 -10.95 -6.75 12.62
CA THR A 186 -10.27 -6.19 13.80
C THR A 186 -11.14 -6.35 15.03
N GLN A 187 -10.54 -6.90 16.09
CA GLN A 187 -11.12 -7.02 17.43
C GLN A 187 -10.47 -6.00 18.35
N GLU A 188 -11.21 -5.64 19.39
CA GLU A 188 -10.85 -4.60 20.35
C GLU A 188 -10.32 -3.32 19.68
N PRO A 189 -11.02 -2.78 18.66
CA PRO A 189 -10.49 -1.72 17.81
C PRO A 189 -10.21 -0.47 18.65
N SER A 190 -9.10 0.20 18.37
CA SER A 190 -8.75 1.46 19.03
C SER A 190 -9.79 2.54 18.74
N ILE A 191 -10.42 3.07 19.80
CA ILE A 191 -11.39 4.15 19.72
C ILE A 191 -10.73 5.48 20.08
N ARG A 192 -10.94 6.49 19.23
CA ARG A 192 -10.42 7.85 19.41
C ARG A 192 -11.41 8.79 20.08
N SER A 193 -12.71 8.59 19.85
CA SER A 193 -13.80 9.30 20.54
C SER A 193 -15.08 8.49 20.42
N GLU A 194 -15.75 8.27 21.54
CA GLU A 194 -17.00 7.52 21.61
C GLU A 194 -18.19 8.39 21.16
N GLU A 195 -18.20 9.65 21.58
CA GLU A 195 -19.24 10.62 21.24
C GLU A 195 -19.29 10.88 19.74
N ARG A 196 -18.11 11.01 19.12
CA ARG A 196 -17.96 11.24 17.67
C ARG A 196 -17.88 9.94 16.88
N ARG A 197 -17.88 8.78 17.54
CA ARG A 197 -17.80 7.44 16.93
C ARG A 197 -16.59 7.30 16.00
N LEU A 198 -15.45 7.76 16.48
CA LEU A 198 -14.20 7.79 15.72
C LEU A 198 -13.31 6.63 16.11
N THR A 199 -12.93 5.82 15.11
CA THR A 199 -11.86 4.82 15.21
C THR A 199 -10.71 5.17 14.26
N ARG A 200 -9.71 4.31 14.15
CA ARG A 200 -8.70 4.39 13.09
C ARG A 200 -9.39 4.19 11.74
N SER A 201 -9.12 5.08 10.80
CA SER A 201 -9.68 5.03 9.45
C SER A 201 -8.59 5.23 8.41
N HIS A 202 -8.83 4.67 7.22
CA HIS A 202 -7.96 4.81 6.06
C HIS A 202 -8.85 5.10 4.84
N PRO A 203 -8.54 6.11 3.99
CA PRO A 203 -9.44 6.51 2.91
C PRO A 203 -9.63 5.42 1.84
N GLY A 204 -8.68 4.50 1.70
CA GLY A 204 -8.81 3.33 0.84
C GLY A 204 -9.74 2.22 1.37
N PHE A 205 -10.33 2.39 2.56
CA PHE A 205 -11.23 1.40 3.16
C PHE A 205 -12.60 1.99 3.48
N GLU A 206 -13.61 1.16 3.32
CA GLU A 206 -14.93 1.31 3.92
C GLU A 206 -14.95 0.61 5.28
N ILE A 207 -15.68 1.16 6.24
CA ILE A 207 -15.68 0.69 7.63
C ILE A 207 -17.09 0.22 7.98
N PHE A 208 -17.19 -1.01 8.45
CA PHE A 208 -18.42 -1.62 8.95
C PHE A 208 -18.32 -1.75 10.46
N ILE A 209 -19.41 -1.39 11.15
CA ILE A 209 -19.43 -1.25 12.61
C ILE A 209 -20.74 -1.90 13.12
N PRO A 210 -20.68 -2.80 14.10
CA PRO A 210 -21.83 -3.61 14.46
C PRO A 210 -22.88 -2.82 15.24
N VAL A 211 -22.54 -1.66 15.82
CA VAL A 211 -23.46 -0.84 16.63
C VAL A 211 -23.32 0.66 16.34
N ASN A 212 -24.43 1.37 16.51
CA ASN A 212 -24.49 2.82 16.26
C ASN A 212 -24.27 3.65 17.55
N ASN A 213 -24.61 3.13 18.73
CA ASN A 213 -24.41 3.83 20.00
C ASN A 213 -23.16 3.30 20.71
N TRP A 214 -22.10 4.12 20.80
CA TRP A 214 -20.83 3.72 21.39
C TRP A 214 -20.71 4.07 22.88
N VAL A 215 -21.61 4.90 23.40
CA VAL A 215 -21.55 5.39 24.79
C VAL A 215 -21.90 4.27 25.77
N GLU A 216 -22.94 3.49 25.45
CA GLU A 216 -23.36 2.38 26.29
C GLU A 216 -22.63 1.08 25.91
N ASN A 217 -22.40 0.89 24.61
CA ASN A 217 -21.98 -0.38 24.04
C ASN A 217 -20.94 -0.12 22.96
N ARG A 218 -19.68 0.03 23.36
CA ARG A 218 -18.56 0.21 22.42
C ARG A 218 -18.44 -1.01 21.49
N PRO A 219 -18.23 -0.82 20.17
CA PRO A 219 -17.94 -1.94 19.28
C PRO A 219 -16.64 -2.63 19.69
N ARG A 220 -16.70 -3.95 19.85
CA ARG A 220 -15.53 -4.82 20.10
C ARG A 220 -15.03 -5.48 18.82
N VAL A 221 -15.78 -5.39 17.72
CA VAL A 221 -15.34 -5.74 16.37
C VAL A 221 -15.58 -4.61 15.37
N ILE A 222 -14.68 -4.46 14.39
CA ILE A 222 -14.82 -3.61 13.21
C ILE A 222 -14.27 -4.36 12.00
N THR A 223 -14.93 -4.21 10.85
CA THR A 223 -14.46 -4.78 9.58
C THR A 223 -14.17 -3.66 8.59
N TYR A 224 -12.99 -3.70 7.96
CA TYR A 224 -12.59 -2.79 6.90
C TYR A 224 -12.60 -3.52 5.56
N LEU A 225 -13.29 -2.96 4.56
CA LEU A 225 -13.31 -3.46 3.19
C LEU A 225 -12.58 -2.47 2.28
N ARG A 226 -11.60 -2.94 1.51
CA ARG A 226 -10.87 -2.09 0.57
C ARG A 226 -11.82 -1.58 -0.53
N ARG A 227 -11.75 -0.28 -0.81
CA ARG A 227 -12.52 0.36 -1.87
C ARG A 227 -11.90 0.07 -3.24
N GLY A 228 -12.71 0.06 -4.29
CA GLY A 228 -12.23 -0.03 -5.68
C GLY A 228 -11.84 -1.43 -6.15
N ILE A 229 -12.01 -2.48 -5.33
CA ILE A 229 -11.68 -3.87 -5.71
C ILE A 229 -12.84 -4.61 -6.41
N GLY A 230 -13.93 -3.92 -6.75
CA GLY A 230 -15.12 -4.52 -7.36
C GLY A 230 -15.99 -5.33 -6.38
N LEU A 231 -15.77 -5.19 -5.07
CA LEU A 231 -16.60 -5.75 -4.02
C LEU A 231 -17.40 -4.66 -3.31
N ARG A 232 -18.64 -4.99 -2.96
CA ARG A 232 -19.53 -4.17 -2.12
C ARG A 232 -19.86 -4.96 -0.85
N GLY A 233 -19.65 -4.35 0.32
CA GLY A 233 -20.07 -4.92 1.60
C GLY A 233 -21.49 -4.50 1.94
N VAL A 234 -22.33 -5.46 2.35
CA VAL A 234 -23.68 -5.23 2.86
C VAL A 234 -23.77 -5.84 4.24
N GLN A 235 -23.83 -4.98 5.26
CA GLN A 235 -23.92 -5.42 6.65
C GLN A 235 -25.33 -5.94 6.96
N SER A 236 -25.41 -7.10 7.60
CA SER A 236 -26.66 -7.67 8.11
C SER A 236 -26.70 -7.68 9.64
N ARG A 237 -27.90 -7.74 10.20
CA ARG A 237 -28.15 -7.76 11.66
C ARG A 237 -29.13 -8.89 11.97
N PRO A 238 -28.67 -10.17 11.91
CA PRO A 238 -29.55 -11.32 12.06
C PRO A 238 -29.98 -11.59 13.51
N LEU A 239 -29.27 -11.01 14.49
CA LEU A 239 -29.55 -11.19 15.91
C LEU A 239 -30.76 -10.34 16.34
N LEU A 240 -31.54 -10.86 17.28
CA LEU A 240 -32.68 -10.15 17.88
C LEU A 240 -32.27 -8.86 18.59
N SER A 241 -31.08 -8.87 19.20
CA SER A 241 -30.49 -7.73 19.90
C SER A 241 -29.16 -7.34 19.23
N PRO A 242 -28.81 -6.04 19.18
CA PRO A 242 -27.51 -5.61 18.66
C PRO A 242 -26.37 -6.19 19.49
N SER A 243 -25.41 -6.84 18.82
CA SER A 243 -24.17 -7.32 19.43
C SER A 243 -23.03 -6.35 19.13
N THR A 244 -22.16 -6.09 20.11
CA THR A 244 -20.90 -5.37 19.91
C THR A 244 -19.75 -6.27 19.45
N ASP A 245 -19.97 -7.59 19.50
CA ASP A 245 -18.99 -8.67 19.37
C ASP A 245 -19.04 -9.37 18.03
N LEU A 246 -20.17 -9.24 17.34
CA LEU A 246 -20.44 -9.93 16.10
C LEU A 246 -20.77 -8.90 15.01
N LEU A 247 -20.04 -9.00 13.90
CA LEU A 247 -20.33 -8.23 12.69
C LEU A 247 -20.52 -9.18 11.53
N PHE A 248 -21.74 -9.17 10.97
CA PHE A 248 -22.13 -9.95 9.80
C PHE A 248 -22.05 -9.07 8.56
N LEU A 249 -21.23 -9.48 7.59
CA LEU A 249 -21.00 -8.74 6.35
C LEU A 249 -21.13 -9.67 5.15
N ARG A 250 -22.00 -9.31 4.21
CA ARG A 250 -22.13 -10.00 2.92
C ARG A 250 -21.32 -9.25 1.88
N LEU A 251 -20.47 -9.96 1.15
CA LEU A 251 -19.68 -9.40 0.06
C LEU A 251 -20.34 -9.72 -1.26
N LEU A 252 -20.61 -8.68 -2.04
CA LEU A 252 -21.24 -8.75 -3.34
C LEU A 252 -20.25 -8.35 -4.43
N SER A 253 -20.25 -9.09 -5.53
CA SER A 253 -19.66 -8.67 -6.80
C SER A 253 -20.81 -8.41 -7.79
N GLY A 254 -21.06 -7.13 -8.08
CA GLY A 254 -22.33 -6.72 -8.66
C GLY A 254 -23.50 -7.06 -7.72
N GLU A 255 -24.45 -7.85 -8.21
CA GLU A 255 -25.59 -8.35 -7.42
C GLU A 255 -25.39 -9.77 -6.87
N ARG A 256 -24.27 -10.42 -7.22
CA ARG A 256 -23.99 -11.79 -6.76
C ARG A 256 -23.25 -11.75 -5.42
N GLU A 257 -23.77 -12.48 -4.45
CA GLU A 257 -23.04 -12.77 -3.21
C GLU A 257 -21.91 -13.76 -3.46
N VAL A 258 -20.69 -13.38 -3.04
CA VAL A 258 -19.47 -14.17 -3.23
C VAL A 258 -18.96 -14.78 -1.93
N LEU A 259 -19.17 -14.11 -0.80
CA LEU A 259 -18.73 -14.55 0.51
C LEU A 259 -19.52 -13.80 1.59
N SER A 260 -19.99 -14.52 2.60
CA SER A 260 -20.42 -13.94 3.87
C SER A 260 -19.28 -14.03 4.88
N ILE A 261 -19.13 -13.00 5.71
CA ILE A 261 -18.12 -12.92 6.76
C ILE A 261 -18.80 -12.63 8.09
N VAL A 262 -18.40 -13.36 9.12
CA VAL A 262 -18.71 -13.06 10.52
C VAL A 262 -17.40 -12.78 11.25
N ASN A 263 -17.19 -11.52 11.62
CA ASN A 263 -16.09 -11.11 12.49
C ASN A 263 -16.54 -11.29 13.94
N VAL A 264 -15.79 -12.08 14.71
CA VAL A 264 -16.12 -12.49 16.07
C VAL A 264 -15.11 -11.93 17.06
N TYR A 265 -15.62 -11.41 18.16
CA TYR A 265 -14.86 -11.26 19.40
C TYR A 265 -15.64 -11.91 20.53
N ASN A 266 -15.22 -13.10 20.94
CA ASN A 266 -15.84 -13.73 22.09
C ASN A 266 -15.10 -13.28 23.35
N ALA A 267 -15.83 -12.65 24.26
CA ALA A 267 -15.22 -12.08 25.46
C ALA A 267 -14.70 -13.18 26.41
N PRO A 268 -13.46 -13.06 26.93
CA PRO A 268 -12.88 -14.06 27.81
C PRO A 268 -13.59 -14.08 29.17
N ARG A 269 -13.32 -15.12 29.98
CA ARG A 269 -13.83 -15.20 31.35
C ARG A 269 -13.42 -13.97 32.16
N GLY A 270 -14.36 -13.41 32.91
CA GLY A 270 -14.15 -12.20 33.73
C GLY A 270 -14.36 -10.88 32.98
N ALA A 271 -14.56 -10.90 31.66
CA ALA A 271 -14.97 -9.73 30.90
C ALA A 271 -16.50 -9.53 30.92
N MET A 272 -16.97 -8.42 30.34
CA MET A 272 -18.39 -8.18 30.13
C MET A 272 -18.98 -9.18 29.13
N LEU A 273 -20.06 -9.85 29.52
CA LEU A 273 -20.80 -10.84 28.72
C LEU A 273 -19.90 -11.98 28.19
N PRO A 274 -19.22 -12.74 29.07
CA PRO A 274 -18.28 -13.77 28.65
C PRO A 274 -18.99 -14.90 27.89
N GLY A 275 -18.40 -15.36 26.78
CA GLY A 275 -18.98 -16.43 25.94
C GLY A 275 -20.22 -16.04 25.12
N GLN A 276 -20.73 -14.80 25.25
CA GLN A 276 -22.02 -14.44 24.66
C GLN A 276 -22.00 -14.47 23.14
N ALA A 277 -20.91 -14.03 22.52
CA ALA A 277 -20.77 -14.02 21.06
C ALA A 277 -20.90 -15.42 20.47
N VAL A 278 -20.27 -16.42 21.09
CA VAL A 278 -20.35 -17.82 20.64
C VAL A 278 -21.76 -18.37 20.84
N ARG A 279 -22.38 -18.12 21.99
CA ARG A 279 -23.77 -18.56 22.24
C ARG A 279 -24.75 -17.93 21.26
N ASP A 280 -24.61 -16.64 20.97
CA ASP A 280 -25.43 -15.94 19.98
C ASP A 280 -25.24 -16.51 18.57
N LEU A 281 -23.98 -16.83 18.19
CA LEU A 281 -23.65 -17.45 16.92
C LEU A 281 -24.27 -18.86 16.80
N VAL A 282 -24.10 -19.70 17.81
CA VAL A 282 -24.63 -21.07 17.84
C VAL A 282 -26.17 -21.06 17.80
N ALA A 283 -26.80 -20.19 18.58
CA ALA A 283 -28.26 -20.12 18.70
C ALA A 283 -28.93 -19.49 17.46
N SER A 284 -28.31 -18.47 16.87
CA SER A 284 -28.99 -17.60 15.90
C SER A 284 -28.60 -17.87 14.45
N TRP A 285 -27.63 -18.76 14.20
CA TRP A 285 -27.04 -18.86 12.87
C TRP A 285 -27.01 -20.29 12.30
N LEU A 286 -27.55 -20.39 11.09
CA LEU A 286 -27.52 -21.55 10.19
C LEU A 286 -27.18 -21.02 8.80
N PRO A 287 -25.95 -21.24 8.29
CA PRO A 287 -25.68 -21.00 6.88
C PRO A 287 -26.61 -21.89 6.03
N GLN A 288 -27.14 -21.35 4.94
CA GLN A 288 -27.86 -22.17 3.97
C GLN A 288 -26.86 -23.05 3.22
N ALA A 289 -27.35 -24.17 2.67
CA ALA A 289 -26.54 -25.16 1.96
C ALA A 289 -25.85 -24.65 0.67
N ARG A 290 -25.85 -23.36 0.36
CA ARG A 290 -25.09 -22.76 -0.75
C ARG A 290 -24.20 -21.61 -0.32
N ASP A 291 -24.21 -21.28 0.97
CA ASP A 291 -23.50 -20.13 1.47
C ASP A 291 -22.01 -20.45 1.54
N ARG A 292 -21.20 -19.48 1.10
CA ARG A 292 -19.77 -19.45 1.38
C ARG A 292 -19.62 -18.55 2.57
N VAL A 293 -19.26 -19.10 3.72
CA VAL A 293 -19.15 -18.28 4.94
C VAL A 293 -17.84 -18.48 5.65
N LEU A 294 -17.15 -17.37 5.86
CA LEU A 294 -16.01 -17.26 6.74
C LEU A 294 -16.49 -16.76 8.11
N VAL A 295 -16.30 -17.56 9.15
CA VAL A 295 -16.36 -17.09 10.54
C VAL A 295 -14.93 -17.05 11.03
N ALA A 296 -14.49 -15.90 11.51
CA ALA A 296 -13.11 -15.75 11.91
C ALA A 296 -12.96 -14.90 13.15
N GLU A 297 -11.74 -14.98 13.70
CA GLU A 297 -11.10 -14.09 14.67
C GLU A 297 -11.10 -14.62 16.12
N ASP A 298 -11.06 -13.73 17.12
CA ASP A 298 -10.76 -14.08 18.52
C ASP A 298 -11.95 -14.75 19.20
N PHE A 299 -11.85 -16.07 19.39
CA PHE A 299 -12.85 -16.85 20.11
C PHE A 299 -12.60 -16.91 21.61
N ASN A 300 -11.43 -16.52 22.14
CA ASN A 300 -11.05 -16.74 23.54
C ASN A 300 -11.48 -18.12 24.10
N LEU A 301 -11.44 -19.15 23.27
CA LEU A 301 -11.83 -20.52 23.59
C LEU A 301 -10.68 -21.46 23.23
N SER A 302 -10.47 -22.44 24.10
CA SER A 302 -9.56 -23.55 23.86
C SER A 302 -10.37 -24.79 23.53
N HIS A 303 -9.90 -25.59 22.58
CA HIS A 303 -10.47 -26.90 22.28
C HIS A 303 -9.40 -27.79 21.67
N TRP A 304 -9.40 -29.07 22.04
CA TRP A 304 -8.34 -30.01 21.65
C TRP A 304 -8.17 -30.18 20.13
N THR A 305 -9.18 -29.86 19.33
CA THR A 305 -9.12 -29.95 17.85
C THR A 305 -8.32 -28.84 17.18
N TRP A 306 -8.09 -27.70 17.84
CA TRP A 306 -7.24 -26.61 17.31
C TRP A 306 -6.08 -26.26 18.23
N GLN A 307 -6.15 -26.60 19.51
CA GLN A 307 -5.06 -26.51 20.47
C GLN A 307 -4.91 -27.86 21.17
N PRO A 308 -4.03 -28.75 20.68
CA PRO A 308 -3.82 -30.06 21.28
C PRO A 308 -3.56 -29.96 22.79
N GLU A 309 -4.06 -30.94 23.55
CA GLU A 309 -3.93 -31.03 25.02
C GLU A 309 -4.68 -29.96 25.83
N ALA A 310 -5.36 -29.01 25.17
CA ALA A 310 -6.18 -28.04 25.87
C ALA A 310 -7.50 -28.65 26.37
N ALA A 311 -7.97 -28.16 27.52
CA ALA A 311 -9.33 -28.43 27.97
C ALA A 311 -10.34 -27.77 27.03
N SER A 312 -11.46 -28.45 26.78
CA SER A 312 -12.59 -27.93 26.01
C SER A 312 -13.69 -27.45 26.96
N PRO A 313 -13.95 -26.13 27.06
CA PRO A 313 -15.17 -25.63 27.69
C PRO A 313 -16.41 -26.01 26.88
N LEU A 314 -17.57 -26.09 27.54
CA LEU A 314 -18.85 -26.41 26.89
C LEU A 314 -19.16 -25.51 25.68
N ASP A 315 -18.96 -24.20 25.80
CA ASP A 315 -19.16 -23.25 24.69
C ASP A 315 -18.28 -23.59 23.46
N ALA A 316 -17.11 -24.21 23.67
CA ALA A 316 -16.23 -24.64 22.58
C ALA A 316 -16.72 -25.95 21.94
N ASP A 317 -17.22 -26.90 22.75
CA ASP A 317 -17.83 -28.13 22.24
C ASP A 317 -19.09 -27.80 21.40
N ASP A 318 -19.97 -26.93 21.91
CA ASP A 318 -21.18 -26.48 21.20
C ASP A 318 -20.84 -25.80 19.87
N LEU A 319 -19.78 -24.97 19.86
CA LEU A 319 -19.29 -24.32 18.64
C LEU A 319 -18.77 -25.36 17.62
N VAL A 320 -18.01 -26.36 18.07
CA VAL A 320 -17.49 -27.43 17.20
C VAL A 320 -18.62 -28.27 16.64
N GLU A 321 -19.53 -28.75 17.48
CA GLU A 321 -20.67 -29.55 17.05
C GLU A 321 -21.50 -28.79 16.02
N ARG A 322 -21.75 -27.50 16.28
CA ARG A 322 -22.50 -26.65 15.35
C ARG A 322 -21.75 -26.42 14.04
N ALA A 323 -20.45 -26.19 14.11
CA ALA A 323 -19.60 -26.00 12.95
C ALA A 323 -19.56 -27.27 12.08
N ASP A 324 -19.43 -28.44 12.70
CA ASP A 324 -19.40 -29.73 12.02
C ASP A 324 -20.75 -30.05 11.37
N ALA A 325 -21.85 -29.79 12.08
CA ALA A 325 -23.21 -29.91 11.53
C ALA A 325 -23.44 -29.01 10.31
N ALA A 326 -22.79 -27.84 10.28
CA ALA A 326 -22.82 -26.90 9.17
C ALA A 326 -21.67 -27.06 8.17
N SER A 327 -20.88 -28.14 8.28
CA SER A 327 -19.75 -28.46 7.38
C SER A 327 -18.68 -27.35 7.29
N PHE A 328 -18.41 -26.67 8.40
CA PHE A 328 -17.28 -25.75 8.50
C PHE A 328 -15.97 -26.54 8.57
N VAL A 329 -14.98 -26.05 7.84
CA VAL A 329 -13.60 -26.54 7.90
C VAL A 329 -12.75 -25.52 8.65
N LEU A 330 -11.93 -25.99 9.59
CA LEU A 330 -10.92 -25.16 10.24
C LEU A 330 -9.80 -24.84 9.24
N LEU A 331 -9.53 -23.55 9.05
CA LEU A 331 -8.47 -23.05 8.19
C LEU A 331 -7.22 -22.64 8.99
N SER A 332 -7.37 -22.32 10.28
CA SER A 332 -6.23 -21.97 11.13
C SER A 332 -5.28 -23.16 11.31
N PRO A 333 -3.96 -22.92 11.37
CA PRO A 333 -3.00 -23.94 11.77
C PRO A 333 -3.30 -24.47 13.18
N VAL A 334 -3.24 -25.78 13.35
CA VAL A 334 -3.50 -26.44 14.63
C VAL A 334 -2.26 -26.34 15.52
N GLY A 335 -2.44 -25.89 16.77
CA GLY A 335 -1.39 -25.81 17.78
C GLY A 335 -0.42 -24.64 17.62
N GLU A 336 -0.63 -23.76 16.64
CA GLU A 336 0.17 -22.55 16.51
C GLU A 336 -0.41 -21.45 17.40
N ALA A 337 0.42 -20.96 18.34
CA ALA A 337 0.00 -19.93 19.29
C ALA A 337 -0.29 -18.61 18.56
N THR A 338 -1.47 -18.06 18.80
CA THR A 338 -1.89 -16.72 18.31
C THR A 338 -1.79 -15.67 19.41
N HIS A 339 -1.73 -16.11 20.66
CA HIS A 339 -1.48 -15.28 21.82
C HIS A 339 -0.07 -15.50 22.38
N LYS A 340 0.53 -14.44 22.96
CA LYS A 340 1.88 -14.45 23.56
C LYS A 340 2.07 -15.50 24.67
N ASP A 341 0.99 -15.93 25.30
CA ASP A 341 1.01 -16.91 26.40
C ASP A 341 0.92 -18.36 25.89
N GLY A 342 0.99 -18.58 24.57
CA GLY A 342 1.07 -19.90 23.96
C GLY A 342 -0.28 -20.51 23.54
N ASN A 343 -1.39 -19.79 23.72
CA ASN A 343 -2.73 -20.28 23.34
C ASN A 343 -3.08 -19.95 21.87
N THR A 344 -3.88 -20.82 21.27
CA THR A 344 -4.47 -20.65 19.93
C THR A 344 -5.92 -20.21 20.10
N LEU A 345 -6.14 -18.90 20.13
CA LEU A 345 -7.45 -18.29 20.42
C LEU A 345 -8.11 -17.68 19.18
N ASP A 346 -7.31 -17.30 18.20
CA ASP A 346 -7.77 -16.71 16.94
C ASP A 346 -7.98 -17.82 15.90
N LEU A 347 -9.24 -18.02 15.48
CA LEU A 347 -9.63 -19.14 14.64
C LEU A 347 -10.32 -18.68 13.38
N TRP A 348 -10.03 -19.35 12.26
CA TRP A 348 -10.63 -19.08 10.96
C TRP A 348 -11.33 -20.36 10.52
N ARG A 349 -12.65 -20.30 10.32
CA ARG A 349 -13.47 -21.42 9.86
C ARG A 349 -14.24 -21.03 8.61
N LEU A 350 -14.24 -21.92 7.62
CA LEU A 350 -14.92 -21.69 6.35
C LEU A 350 -15.92 -22.82 6.09
N ALA A 351 -17.19 -22.46 5.91
CA ALA A 351 -18.16 -23.33 5.29
C ALA A 351 -18.14 -23.08 3.78
N THR A 352 -17.86 -24.12 3.01
CA THR A 352 -18.12 -24.15 1.57
C THR A 352 -18.95 -25.38 1.26
N PHE A 353 -20.14 -25.18 0.71
CA PHE A 353 -20.85 -26.30 0.12
C PHE A 353 -20.20 -26.67 -1.21
N MET A 354 -19.21 -27.56 -1.15
CA MET A 354 -18.79 -28.35 -2.30
C MET A 354 -19.82 -29.47 -2.41
N GLY A 355 -20.74 -29.36 -3.37
CA GLY A 355 -21.72 -30.42 -3.61
C GLY A 355 -21.00 -31.78 -3.68
N ARG A 356 -21.58 -32.80 -3.03
CA ARG A 356 -21.10 -34.18 -3.18
C ARG A 356 -20.82 -34.44 -4.67
N PRO A 357 -19.68 -35.05 -5.04
CA PRO A 357 -19.55 -35.55 -6.39
C PRO A 357 -20.72 -36.52 -6.63
N PRO A 358 -21.37 -36.48 -7.81
CA PRO A 358 -22.41 -37.45 -8.12
C PRO A 358 -21.82 -38.85 -7.96
N ALA A 359 -22.57 -39.72 -7.26
CA ALA A 359 -22.24 -41.12 -7.03
C ALA A 359 -22.14 -41.91 -8.34
#